data_AF-J4SIN7-F1
#
_entry.id   AF-J4SIN7-F1
#
_cell.length_a   1.000
_cell.length_b   1.000
_cell.length_c   1.000
_cell.angle_alpha   90.00
_cell.angle_beta   90.00
_cell.angle_gamma   90.00
#
_symmetry.space_group_name_H-M   'P 1'
#
loop_
_entity.id
_entity.type
_entity.pdbx_description
1 polymer ?
#
loop_
_entity_poly.entity_id
_entity_poly.type
_entity_poly.pdbx_seq_one_letter_code
_entity_poly.pdbx_strand_id
1 'polypeptide(L)'
;MDNDFRARDVWFDIPAGSVPDMACGGARNGVPNYVGTEHFRPEYFTAEVNDGRMTELRLWGRQIKKDGSLGNRHLDYLWQWD
;
A
#
# COMPACT_ATOMS: atom_id res chain seq x y z
N MET A 1 24.18 6.91 -17.68
CA MET A 1 24.11 6.19 -16.39
C MET A 1 22.66 6.32 -16.01
N ASP A 2 21.84 5.43 -16.54
CA ASP A 2 20.39 5.62 -16.58
C ASP A 2 19.83 4.72 -15.50
N ASN A 3 19.95 5.17 -14.25
CA ASN A 3 19.53 4.45 -13.04
C ASN A 3 18.13 4.90 -12.58
N ASP A 4 17.23 5.17 -13.54
CA ASP A 4 15.82 5.39 -13.25
C ASP A 4 15.14 4.02 -13.08
N PHE A 5 15.36 3.38 -11.92
CA PHE A 5 14.58 2.21 -11.52
C PHE A 5 13.14 2.67 -11.23
N ARG A 6 12.33 2.85 -12.27
CA ARG A 6 10.91 3.13 -12.13
C ARG A 6 10.16 1.82 -12.03
N ALA A 7 9.95 1.32 -10.81
CA ALA A 7 9.06 0.19 -10.54
C ALA A 7 7.58 0.59 -10.70
N ARG A 8 7.21 1.01 -11.91
CA ARG A 8 5.82 0.94 -12.36
C ARG A 8 5.59 -0.50 -12.83
N ASP A 9 4.50 -1.12 -12.40
CA ASP A 9 4.11 -2.51 -12.75
C ASP A 9 4.87 -3.65 -12.04
N VAL A 10 5.60 -3.38 -10.95
CA VAL A 10 6.16 -4.44 -10.08
C VAL A 10 5.39 -4.50 -8.77
N TRP A 11 4.84 -5.68 -8.47
CA TRP A 11 4.23 -5.99 -7.16
C TRP A 11 5.04 -7.06 -6.44
N PHE A 12 5.00 -7.00 -5.10
CA PHE A 12 5.63 -7.97 -4.22
C PHE A 12 4.58 -8.55 -3.29
N ASP A 13 4.44 -9.87 -3.30
CA ASP A 13 3.48 -10.58 -2.45
C ASP A 13 3.86 -10.41 -0.98
N ILE A 14 2.83 -10.16 -0.16
CA ILE A 14 2.94 -10.13 1.29
C ILE A 14 2.48 -11.48 1.82
N PRO A 15 3.33 -12.24 2.52
CA PRO A 15 2.92 -13.49 3.14
C PRO A 15 1.74 -13.27 4.10
N ALA A 16 0.73 -14.14 4.03
CA ALA A 16 -0.46 -14.01 4.84
C ALA A 16 -0.13 -13.91 6.35
N GLY A 17 -0.65 -12.87 7.01
CA GLY A 17 -0.44 -12.63 8.44
C GLY A 17 0.89 -11.97 8.82
N SER A 18 1.78 -11.69 7.85
CA SER A 18 3.05 -10.97 8.12
C SER A 18 2.87 -9.48 8.36
N VAL A 19 1.79 -8.89 7.82
CA VAL A 19 1.39 -7.51 8.05
C VAL A 19 -0.03 -7.53 8.65
N PRO A 20 -0.28 -6.77 9.73
CA PRO A 20 -1.61 -6.69 10.32
C PRO A 20 -2.61 -6.05 9.36
N ASP A 21 -3.90 -6.34 9.57
CA ASP A 21 -4.98 -5.67 8.86
C ASP A 21 -4.90 -4.14 9.11
N MET A 22 -5.17 -3.35 8.07
CA MET A 22 -4.98 -1.89 8.08
C MET A 22 -6.24 -1.15 7.68
N ALA A 23 -6.41 0.08 8.14
CA ALA A 23 -7.39 1.01 7.55
C ALA A 23 -6.88 1.50 6.19
N CYS A 24 -7.76 1.67 5.20
CA CYS A 24 -7.39 2.35 3.96
C CYS A 24 -7.07 3.81 4.23
N GLY A 25 -6.22 4.43 3.43
CA GLY A 25 -5.71 5.74 3.79
C GLY A 25 -4.53 6.23 2.97
N GLY A 26 -3.92 7.29 3.46
CA GLY A 26 -2.66 7.77 2.96
C GLY A 26 -1.91 8.63 3.95
N ALA A 27 -0.60 8.72 3.74
CA ALA A 27 0.29 9.63 4.42
C ALA A 27 1.22 10.32 3.41
N ARG A 28 1.53 11.59 3.66
CA ARG A 28 2.54 12.35 2.92
C ARG A 28 3.63 12.81 3.87
N ASN A 29 4.90 12.55 3.52
CA ASN A 29 6.07 12.86 4.35
C ASN A 29 5.93 12.34 5.80
N GLY A 30 5.36 11.14 5.95
CA GLY A 30 5.13 10.50 7.25
C GLY A 30 3.91 11.01 8.03
N VAL A 31 3.16 11.99 7.51
CA VAL A 31 1.97 12.55 8.16
C VAL A 31 0.70 12.01 7.47
N PRO A 32 -0.24 11.38 8.19
CA PRO A 32 -1.51 10.97 7.60
C PRO A 32 -2.25 12.14 6.93
N ASN A 33 -2.58 12.00 5.65
CA ASN A 33 -3.31 13.00 4.87
C ASN A 33 -4.71 12.52 4.46
N TYR A 34 -4.97 11.21 4.55
CA TYR A 34 -6.28 10.60 4.37
C TYR A 34 -6.41 9.41 5.33
N VAL A 35 -7.48 9.40 6.13
CA VAL A 35 -7.78 8.28 7.05
C VAL A 35 -9.13 7.74 6.67
N GLY A 36 -9.14 6.59 5.99
CA GLY A 36 -10.35 5.86 5.65
C GLY A 36 -10.89 5.09 6.86
N THR A 37 -12.18 4.76 6.80
CA THR A 37 -12.88 3.97 7.84
C THR A 37 -13.00 2.50 7.50
N GLU A 38 -12.69 2.12 6.25
CA GLU A 38 -12.74 0.74 5.78
C GLU A 38 -11.40 0.07 6.03
N HIS A 39 -11.43 -1.18 6.51
CA HIS A 39 -10.22 -1.97 6.73
C HIS A 39 -9.97 -2.94 5.58
N PHE A 40 -8.71 -3.31 5.37
CA PHE A 40 -8.28 -4.28 4.39
C PHE A 40 -7.17 -5.17 4.94
N ARG A 41 -7.04 -6.36 4.34
CA ARG A 41 -5.95 -7.29 4.65
C ARG A 41 -4.87 -7.14 3.59
N PRO A 42 -3.66 -6.65 3.92
CA PRO A 42 -2.58 -6.52 2.95
C PRO A 42 -2.21 -7.84 2.28
N GLU A 43 -2.04 -7.81 0.96
CA GLU A 43 -1.75 -8.99 0.12
C GLU A 43 -0.52 -8.78 -0.76
N TYR A 44 -0.28 -7.55 -1.19
CA TYR A 44 0.92 -7.18 -1.95
C TYR A 44 1.21 -5.69 -1.77
N PHE A 45 2.41 -5.28 -2.14
CA PHE A 45 2.76 -3.86 -2.23
C PHE A 45 3.40 -3.51 -3.57
N THR A 46 3.28 -2.23 -3.92
CA THR A 46 3.97 -1.59 -5.04
C THR A 46 4.82 -0.44 -4.50
N ALA A 47 5.96 -0.16 -5.11
CA ALA A 47 6.83 0.94 -4.70
C ALA A 47 7.37 1.70 -5.92
N GLU A 48 7.37 3.03 -5.87
CA GLU A 48 8.08 3.88 -6.83
C GLU A 48 9.38 4.36 -6.21
N VAL A 49 10.48 4.21 -6.94
CA VAL A 49 11.80 4.69 -6.55
C VAL A 49 12.28 5.63 -7.65
N ASN A 50 12.70 6.84 -7.27
CA ASN A 50 13.27 7.83 -8.18
C ASN A 50 14.63 8.26 -7.62
N ASP A 51 15.68 8.27 -8.45
CA ASP A 51 17.05 8.59 -8.05
C ASP A 51 17.55 7.83 -6.80
N GLY A 52 17.19 6.54 -6.69
CA GLY A 52 17.55 5.69 -5.56
C GLY A 52 16.81 5.99 -4.25
N ARG A 53 15.81 6.87 -4.28
CA ARG A 53 14.94 7.19 -3.14
C ARG A 53 13.53 6.69 -3.39
N MET A 54 12.93 6.05 -2.40
CA MET A 54 11.52 5.64 -2.48
C MET A 54 10.63 6.88 -2.36
N THR A 55 9.83 7.15 -3.39
CA THR A 55 8.90 8.30 -3.45
C THR A 55 7.45 7.87 -3.23
N GLU A 56 7.13 6.60 -3.50
CA GLU A 56 5.83 6.03 -3.21
C GLU A 56 5.97 4.60 -2.67
N LEU A 57 5.21 4.26 -1.64
CA LEU A 57 4.95 2.90 -1.21
C LEU A 57 3.45 2.75 -1.07
N ARG A 58 2.89 1.69 -1.63
CA ARG A 58 1.47 1.43 -1.52
C ARG A 58 1.22 -0.02 -1.19
N LEU A 59 0.49 -0.24 -0.11
CA LEU A 59 0.01 -1.57 0.28
C LEU A 59 -1.39 -1.74 -0.27
N TRP A 60 -1.64 -2.89 -0.87
CA TRP A 60 -2.92 -3.27 -1.44
C TRP A 60 -3.47 -4.51 -0.76
N GLY A 61 -4.80 -4.60 -0.70
CA GLY A 61 -5.43 -5.85 -0.30
C GLY A 61 -6.95 -5.80 -0.28
N ARG A 62 -7.58 -6.95 -0.08
CA ARG A 62 -9.04 -7.07 -0.07
C ARG A 62 -9.64 -6.42 1.18
N GLN A 63 -10.77 -5.74 0.98
CA GLN A 63 -11.60 -5.19 2.05
C GLN A 63 -12.00 -6.28 3.04
N ILE A 64 -11.96 -5.94 4.33
CA ILE A 64 -12.51 -6.76 5.41
C ILE A 64 -13.94 -6.28 5.67
N LYS A 65 -14.90 -7.19 5.54
CA LYS A 65 -16.32 -6.93 5.82
C LYS A 65 -16.57 -6.92 7.32
N LYS A 66 -17.76 -6.46 7.72
CA LYS A 66 -18.20 -6.42 9.13
C LYS A 66 -18.18 -7.79 9.82
N ASP A 67 -18.33 -8.87 9.06
CA ASP A 67 -18.29 -10.25 9.55
C ASP A 67 -16.87 -10.85 9.60
N GLY A 68 -15.84 -10.05 9.27
CA GLY A 68 -14.44 -10.47 9.23
C GLY A 68 -14.04 -11.21 7.95
N SER A 69 -14.97 -11.50 7.04
CA SER A 69 -14.67 -12.12 5.74
C SER A 69 -14.08 -11.11 4.76
N LEU A 70 -13.39 -11.62 3.74
CA LEU A 70 -12.82 -10.78 2.68
C LEU A 70 -13.87 -10.48 1.60
N GLY A 71 -13.90 -9.22 1.17
CA GLY A 71 -14.67 -8.74 0.03
C GLY A 71 -13.91 -8.84 -1.28
N ASN A 72 -14.60 -8.49 -2.37
CA ASN A 72 -14.03 -8.44 -3.72
C ASN A 72 -13.39 -7.07 -4.03
N ARG A 73 -13.65 -6.06 -3.19
CA ARG A 73 -13.09 -4.72 -3.36
C ARG A 73 -11.66 -4.71 -2.84
N HIS A 74 -10.71 -4.26 -3.67
CA HIS A 74 -9.36 -3.89 -3.23
C HIS A 74 -9.36 -2.48 -2.65
N LEU A 75 -8.63 -2.32 -1.55
CA LEU A 75 -8.34 -1.06 -0.89
C LEU A 75 -6.82 -0.94 -0.73
N ASP A 76 -6.38 0.28 -0.42
CA ASP A 76 -4.96 0.58 -0.27
C ASP A 76 -4.66 1.56 0.86
N TYR A 77 -3.40 1.52 1.29
CA TYR A 77 -2.77 2.61 2.03
C TYR A 77 -1.54 3.10 1.27
N LEU A 78 -1.51 4.41 1.02
CA LEU A 78 -0.50 5.06 0.21
C LEU A 78 0.43 5.95 1.06
N TRP A 79 1.72 5.66 1.08
CA TRP A 79 2.75 6.57 1.57
C TRP A 79 3.43 7.28 0.40
N GLN A 80 3.54 8.60 0.50
CA GLN A 80 4.24 9.44 -0.48
C GLN A 80 5.28 10.33 0.19
N TRP A 81 6.40 10.53 -0.50
CA TRP A 81 7.49 11.41 -0.09
C TRP A 81 7.88 12.36 -1.22
N ASP A 82 8.27 13.58 -0.87
CA ASP A 82 8.75 14.60 -1.81
C ASP A 82 10.26 14.50 -2.08
#